data_AF-G9L5E2-F1
#
_entry.id   AF-G9L5E2-F1
#
_cell.length_a   1.000
_cell.length_b   1.000
_cell.length_c   1.000
_cell.angle_alpha   90.00
_cell.angle_beta   90.00
_cell.angle_gamma   90.00
#
_symmetry.space_group_name_H-M   'P 1'
#
loop_
_entity.id
_entity.type
_entity.pdbx_description
1 polymer ?
#
loop_
_entity_poly.entity_id
_entity_poly.type
_entity_poly.pdbx_seq_one_letter_code
_entity_poly.pdbx_strand_id
1 'polypeptide(L)' 'TRRGRRQHVSFVEYVKDGRKHMRVKFYIQGSEPGRQGTVHLEVKENPESGEYEFRYIFVELEPFPRTIIIEDNRS' A
#
# COMPACT_ATOMS: atom_id res chain seq x y z
N THR A 1 -6.05 -18.63 -20.19
CA THR A 1 -5.66 -17.89 -18.98
C THR A 1 -6.88 -17.17 -18.43
N ARG A 2 -7.32 -17.49 -17.21
CA ARG A 2 -8.57 -16.94 -16.64
C ARG A 2 -8.37 -15.44 -16.44
N ARG A 3 -9.00 -14.61 -17.28
CA ARG A 3 -9.12 -13.16 -17.03
C ARG A 3 -9.93 -12.97 -15.76
N GLY A 4 -9.25 -12.93 -14.62
CA GLY A 4 -9.85 -12.65 -13.33
C GLY A 4 -10.46 -11.25 -13.33
N ARG A 5 -11.60 -11.10 -12.65
CA ARG A 5 -12.20 -9.81 -12.33
C ARG A 5 -11.14 -8.97 -11.61
N ARG A 6 -10.77 -7.79 -12.13
CA ARG A 6 -9.87 -6.86 -11.45
C ARG A 6 -10.41 -6.63 -10.04
N GLN A 7 -9.68 -7.09 -9.03
CA GLN A 7 -9.97 -6.71 -7.65
C GLN A 7 -9.64 -5.23 -7.49
N HIS A 8 -10.44 -4.52 -6.71
CA HIS A 8 -10.25 -3.09 -6.41
C HIS A 8 -8.93 -2.84 -5.65
N VAL A 9 -8.40 -3.89 -5.04
CA VAL A 9 -7.16 -3.91 -4.26
C VAL A 9 -6.20 -4.90 -4.92
N SER A 10 -4.98 -4.46 -5.19
CA SER A 10 -3.87 -5.31 -5.65
C SER A 10 -2.95 -5.55 -4.47
N PHE A 11 -2.61 -6.80 -4.19
CA PHE A 11 -1.68 -7.14 -3.12
C PHE A 11 -0.71 -8.25 -3.51
N VAL A 12 0.43 -8.32 -2.82
CA VAL A 12 1.38 -9.43 -2.90
C VAL A 12 1.95 -9.69 -1.51
N GLU A 13 1.87 -10.94 -1.09
CA GLU A 13 2.52 -11.45 0.11
C GLU A 13 3.86 -12.07 -0.25
N TYR A 14 4.87 -11.88 0.58
CA TYR A 14 6.20 -12.45 0.38
C TYR A 14 6.95 -12.58 1.70
N VAL A 15 8.02 -13.37 1.71
CA VAL A 15 8.91 -13.51 2.87
C VAL A 15 10.22 -12.80 2.58
N LYS A 16 10.69 -12.00 3.53
CA LYS A 16 11.99 -11.34 3.49
C LYS A 16 12.63 -11.41 4.88
N ASP A 17 13.89 -11.81 4.94
CA ASP A 17 14.65 -11.92 6.20
C ASP A 17 13.92 -12.77 7.27
N GLY A 18 13.22 -13.82 6.84
CA GLY A 18 12.44 -14.71 7.70
C GLY A 18 11.11 -14.15 8.21
N ARG A 19 10.71 -12.93 7.81
CA ARG A 19 9.46 -12.28 8.21
C ARG A 19 8.48 -12.22 7.04
N LYS A 20 7.17 -12.31 7.33
CA LYS A 20 6.15 -12.07 6.30
C LYS A 20 6.01 -10.58 6.03
N HIS A 21 5.89 -10.25 4.76
CA HIS A 21 5.61 -8.91 4.27
C HIS A 21 4.39 -8.96 3.36
N MET A 22 3.64 -7.86 3.32
CA MET A 22 2.58 -7.66 2.35
C MET A 22 2.69 -6.27 1.75
N ARG A 23 2.69 -6.20 0.42
CA ARG A 23 2.56 -4.94 -0.32
C ARG A 23 1.14 -4.83 -0.85
N VAL A 24 0.53 -3.67 -0.66
CA VAL A 24 -0.83 -3.40 -1.13
C VAL A 24 -0.84 -2.10 -1.94
N LYS A 25 -1.62 -2.11 -3.01
CA LYS A 25 -1.92 -0.97 -3.85
C LYS A 25 -3.42 -0.88 -4.08
N PHE A 26 -4.00 0.28 -3.83
CA PHE A 26 -5.41 0.55 -4.12
C PHE A 26 -5.62 2.01 -4.52
N TYR A 27 -6.79 2.30 -5.07
CA TYR A 27 -7.14 3.62 -5.56
C TYR A 27 -8.10 4.31 -4.58
N ILE A 28 -7.92 5.61 -4.39
CA ILE A 28 -8.81 6.46 -3.61
C ILE A 28 -9.29 7.63 -4.47
N GLN A 29 -10.51 8.07 -4.21
CA GLN A 29 -11.10 9.25 -4.83
C GLN A 29 -11.39 10.29 -3.75
N GLY A 30 -10.94 11.51 -3.97
CA GLY A 30 -11.22 12.64 -3.11
C GLY A 30 -12.64 13.19 -3.33
N SER A 31 -13.09 14.03 -2.42
CA SER A 31 -14.38 14.72 -2.53
C SER A 31 -14.40 15.79 -3.64
N GLU A 32 -13.25 16.40 -3.93
CA GLU A 32 -13.13 17.38 -5.01
C GLU A 32 -13.06 16.70 -6.38
N PRO A 33 -13.79 17.22 -7.39
CA PRO A 33 -13.75 16.68 -8.74
C PRO A 33 -12.32 16.56 -9.28
N GLY A 34 -11.98 15.39 -9.83
CA GLY A 34 -10.68 15.13 -10.42
C GLY A 34 -9.55 14.86 -9.40
N ARG A 35 -9.80 14.95 -8.09
CA ARG A 35 -8.82 14.49 -7.10
C ARG A 35 -8.89 12.98 -6.95
N GLN A 36 -7.84 12.32 -7.37
CA GLN A 36 -7.66 10.88 -7.21
C GLN A 36 -6.28 10.61 -6.63
N GLY A 37 -6.10 9.42 -6.07
CA GLY A 37 -4.80 8.99 -5.60
C GLY A 37 -4.62 7.50 -5.68
N THR A 38 -3.37 7.09 -5.83
CA THR A 38 -2.95 5.70 -5.67
C THR A 38 -2.26 5.57 -4.31
N VAL A 39 -2.77 4.68 -3.47
CA VAL A 39 -2.17 4.35 -2.19
C VAL A 39 -1.18 3.23 -2.38
N HIS A 40 0.03 3.41 -1.86
CA HIS A 40 1.07 2.41 -1.78
C HIS A 40 1.39 2.17 -0.32
N LEU A 41 1.28 0.91 0.12
CA LEU A 41 1.69 0.53 1.47
C LEU A 41 2.44 -0.80 1.48
N GLU A 42 3.31 -0.94 2.47
CA GLU A 42 3.96 -2.20 2.83
C GLU A 42 3.86 -2.37 4.34
N VAL A 43 3.46 -3.57 4.75
CA VAL A 43 3.49 -4.02 6.14
C VAL A 43 4.47 -5.19 6.31
N LYS A 44 5.01 -5.34 7.51
CA LYS A 44 5.87 -6.45 7.91
C LYS A 44 5.34 -7.05 9.22
N GLU A 45 5.43 -8.37 9.36
CA GLU A 45 5.08 -9.06 10.60
C GLU A 45 6.10 -8.68 11.71
N ASN A 46 5.58 -8.26 12.86
CA ASN A 46 6.36 -8.08 14.07
C ASN A 46 6.56 -9.47 14.71
N PRO A 47 7.82 -9.92 14.93
CA PRO A 47 8.10 -11.25 15.46
C PRO A 47 7.72 -11.43 16.94
N GLU A 48 7.58 -10.34 17.71
CA GLU A 48 7.22 -10.37 19.13
C GLU A 48 5.70 -10.43 19.31
N SER A 49 4.94 -9.63 18.57
CA SER A 49 3.47 -9.58 18.69
C SER A 49 2.73 -10.47 17.71
N GLY A 50 3.34 -10.84 16.59
CA GLY A 50 2.69 -11.53 15.47
C GLY A 50 1.77 -10.63 14.62
N GLU A 51 1.66 -9.35 14.95
CA GLU A 51 0.84 -8.39 14.21
C GLU A 51 1.61 -7.78 13.04
N TYR A 52 0.89 -7.20 12.07
CA TYR A 52 1.49 -6.46 10.97
C TYR A 52 1.70 -4.99 11.34
N GLU A 53 2.92 -4.50 11.16
CA GLU A 53 3.29 -3.10 11.33
C GLU A 53 3.59 -2.45 9.99
N PHE A 54 3.26 -1.16 9.84
CA PHE A 54 3.62 -0.41 8.65
C PHE A 54 5.13 -0.27 8.52
N ARG A 55 5.62 -0.63 7.34
CA ARG A 55 6.93 -0.21 6.88
C ARG A 55 6.84 1.14 6.18
N TYR A 56 5.80 1.34 5.39
CA TYR A 56 5.41 2.65 4.86
C TYR A 56 3.95 2.65 4.41
N ILE A 57 3.36 3.84 4.34
CA ILE A 57 2.14 4.13 3.61
C ILE A 57 2.20 5.55 3.05
N PHE A 58 1.95 5.70 1.75
CA PHE A 58 1.89 6.98 1.09
C PHE A 58 0.84 7.00 -0.03
N VAL A 59 0.45 8.20 -0.42
CA VAL A 59 -0.50 8.45 -1.51
C VAL A 59 0.19 9.26 -2.59
N GLU A 60 0.17 8.77 -3.83
CA GLU A 60 0.50 9.56 -5.01
C GLU A 60 -0.78 10.19 -5.55
N LEU A 61 -0.85 11.52 -5.60
CA LEU A 61 -2.01 12.25 -6.09
C LEU A 61 -1.95 12.47 -7.60
N GLU A 62 -3.12 12.44 -8.23
CA GLU A 62 -3.35 12.84 -9.62
C GLU A 62 -4.35 14.01 -9.66
N PRO A 63 -4.26 14.92 -10.67
CA PRO A 63 -3.30 14.94 -11.78
C PRO A 63 -1.97 15.63 -11.47
N PHE A 64 -1.86 16.32 -10.33
CA PHE A 64 -0.64 17.01 -9.92
C PHE A 64 0.20 16.07 -9.04
N PRO A 65 1.36 15.57 -9.51
CA PRO A 65 2.13 14.54 -8.84
C PRO A 65 2.70 15.09 -7.53
N ARG A 66 1.94 14.91 -6.46
CA ARG A 66 2.31 15.22 -5.08
C ARG A 66 2.17 13.94 -4.27
N THR A 67 3.22 13.62 -3.53
CA THR A 67 3.21 12.49 -2.60
C THR A 67 2.82 12.97 -1.20
N ILE A 68 1.82 12.35 -0.60
CA ILE A 68 1.51 12.50 0.82
C ILE A 68 2.06 11.27 1.53
N ILE A 69 3.05 11.47 2.39
CA ILE A 69 3.58 10.42 3.26
C ILE A 69 2.72 10.40 4.51
N ILE A 70 2.09 9.26 4.80
CA ILE A 70 1.33 9.04 6.04
C ILE A 70 2.29 8.46 7.08
N GLU A 71 3.08 7.45 6.69
CA GLU A 71 4.08 6.81 7.54
C GLU A 71 5.24 6.29 6.69
N ASP A 72 6.47 6.41 7.17
CA ASP A 72 7.66 5.83 6.53
C ASP A 72 8.70 5.42 7.58
N ASN A 73 8.76 4.12 7.87
CA ASN A 73 9.65 3.50 8.85
C ASN A 73 10.84 2.79 8.18
N ARG A 74 11.21 3.21 6.97
CA ARG A 74 12.40 2.74 6.26
C ARG A 74 13.62 3.56 6.68
N SER A 75 14.01 3.45 7.95
CA SER A 75 15.32 3.93 8.42
C SER A 75 16.43 2.93 8.16
#